data_AF-A0A221NET0-F1
#
_entry.id   AF-A0A221NET0-F1
#
_cell.length_a   1.000
_cell.length_b   1.000
_cell.length_c   1.000
_cell.angle_alpha   90.00
_cell.angle_beta   90.00
_cell.angle_gamma   90.00
#
_symmetry.space_group_name_H-M   'P 1'
#
loop_
_entity.id
_entity.type
_entity.pdbx_description
1 polymer ?
#
loop_
_entity_poly.entity_id
_entity_poly.type
_entity_poly.pdbx_seq_one_letter_code
_entity_poly.pdbx_strand_id
1 'polypeptide(L)'
;MNSTFSLRPARTSDVAAIKRLVAPLAEERILMAKETVAYYESLQEFRIAESDGGEVIGCGALHVMWEDLAEIRTLAAADSWRGRGVGHVLVEDLLEEARALGVSRVFCLTFEVDFFKRHGFEVMADQSAVDPQVYSELLRSHDEGVAEFLDLARVKPNTLGNTRMIKQL
;
A
#
# COMPACT_ATOMS: atom_id res chain seq x y z
N MET A 1 -22.56 17.17 -10.68
CA MET A 1 -21.96 16.23 -11.64
C MET A 1 -21.11 15.26 -10.83
N ASN A 2 -21.52 14.00 -10.71
CA ASN A 2 -20.65 12.99 -10.11
C ASN A 2 -19.51 12.77 -11.08
N SER A 3 -18.31 13.23 -10.72
CA SER A 3 -17.11 12.99 -11.52
C SER A 3 -16.83 11.50 -11.51
N THR A 4 -16.92 10.87 -12.67
CA THR A 4 -16.64 9.45 -12.89
C THR A 4 -15.14 9.22 -13.14
N PHE A 5 -14.65 8.05 -12.75
CA PHE A 5 -13.27 7.62 -12.92
C PHE A 5 -13.23 6.10 -13.11
N SER A 6 -12.11 5.59 -13.63
CA SER A 6 -11.86 4.16 -13.83
C SER A 6 -10.54 3.74 -13.21
N LEU A 7 -10.38 2.43 -12.93
CA LEU A 7 -9.12 1.86 -12.48
C LEU A 7 -8.42 1.11 -13.61
N ARG A 8 -7.08 1.18 -13.63
CA ARG A 8 -6.24 0.38 -14.52
C ARG A 8 -4.87 0.09 -13.92
N PRO A 9 -4.13 -0.91 -14.42
CA PRO A 9 -2.72 -1.07 -14.11
C PRO A 9 -1.90 0.18 -14.51
N ALA A 10 -0.86 0.46 -13.74
CA ALA A 10 0.08 1.53 -14.04
C ALA A 10 0.95 1.21 -15.27
N ARG A 11 1.38 2.27 -15.95
CA ARG A 11 2.30 2.26 -17.09
C ARG A 11 3.52 3.11 -16.74
N THR A 12 4.62 2.91 -17.46
CA THR A 12 5.87 3.67 -17.21
C THR A 12 5.66 5.19 -17.34
N SER A 13 4.74 5.61 -18.22
CA SER A 13 4.33 7.02 -18.37
C SER A 13 3.65 7.61 -17.13
N ASP A 14 3.08 6.79 -16.24
CA ASP A 14 2.36 7.26 -15.05
C ASP A 14 3.29 7.61 -13.88
N VAL A 15 4.56 7.18 -13.91
CA VAL A 15 5.50 7.38 -12.79
C VAL A 15 5.65 8.86 -12.43
N ALA A 16 5.68 9.74 -13.43
CA ALA A 16 5.71 11.18 -13.17
C ALA A 16 4.45 11.68 -12.44
N ALA A 17 3.28 11.13 -12.74
CA ALA A 17 2.02 11.47 -12.08
C ALA A 17 1.93 10.87 -10.66
N ILE A 18 2.32 9.61 -10.49
CA ILE A 18 2.42 8.95 -9.17
C ILE A 18 3.31 9.80 -8.25
N LYS A 19 4.48 10.21 -8.73
CA LYS A 19 5.40 11.06 -7.94
C LYS A 19 4.77 12.40 -7.56
N ARG A 20 3.98 13.02 -8.45
CA ARG A 20 3.27 14.28 -8.12
C ARG A 20 2.21 14.08 -7.05
N LEU A 21 1.48 12.95 -7.06
CA LEU A 21 0.53 12.61 -6.00
C LEU A 21 1.22 12.33 -4.66
N VAL A 22 2.38 11.68 -4.68
CA VAL A 22 3.11 11.28 -3.47
C VAL A 22 3.91 12.41 -2.85
N ALA A 23 4.47 13.33 -3.65
CA ALA A 23 5.33 14.41 -3.18
C ALA A 23 4.78 15.20 -1.98
N PRO A 24 3.56 15.79 -2.02
CA PRO A 24 3.03 16.53 -0.88
C PRO A 24 2.84 15.66 0.36
N LEU A 25 2.40 14.41 0.19
CA LEU A 25 2.23 13.45 1.29
C LEU A 25 3.57 13.03 1.91
N ALA A 26 4.64 13.02 1.12
CA ALA A 26 5.99 12.74 1.63
C ALA A 26 6.56 13.94 2.40
N GLU A 27 6.33 15.17 1.92
CA GLU A 27 6.68 16.40 2.63
C GLU A 27 5.96 16.50 3.98
N GLU A 28 4.68 16.10 4.04
CA GLU A 28 3.88 16.02 5.25
C GLU A 28 4.20 14.80 6.13
N ARG A 29 5.16 13.96 5.74
CA ARG A 29 5.54 12.71 6.43
C ARG A 29 4.38 11.71 6.60
N ILE A 30 3.41 11.72 5.69
CA ILE A 30 2.30 10.76 5.60
C ILE A 30 2.72 9.53 4.79
N LEU A 31 3.48 9.73 3.70
CA LEU A 31 4.06 8.66 2.88
C LEU A 31 5.58 8.70 2.92
N MET A 32 6.20 7.55 2.66
CA MET A 32 7.65 7.47 2.49
C MET A 32 8.02 7.91 1.07
N ALA A 33 8.96 8.86 0.98
CA ALA A 33 9.60 9.18 -0.29
C ALA A 33 10.39 7.96 -0.81
N LYS A 34 10.45 7.83 -2.13
CA LYS A 34 11.20 6.79 -2.83
C LYS A 34 12.03 7.41 -3.95
N GLU A 35 13.16 6.80 -4.25
CA GLU A 35 13.91 7.13 -5.45
C GLU A 35 13.11 6.82 -6.71
N THR A 36 13.37 7.56 -7.78
CA THR A 36 12.63 7.41 -9.04
C THR A 36 12.67 5.97 -9.58
N VAL A 37 13.83 5.32 -9.48
CA VAL A 37 14.02 3.94 -9.94
C VAL A 37 13.12 2.94 -9.21
N ALA A 38 12.90 3.14 -7.90
CA ALA A 38 12.06 2.25 -7.10
C ALA A 38 10.60 2.28 -7.56
N TYR A 39 10.09 3.41 -8.08
CA TYR A 39 8.76 3.46 -8.70
C TYR A 39 8.69 2.66 -10.00
N TYR A 40 9.75 2.69 -10.81
CA TYR A 40 9.80 1.90 -12.05
C TYR A 40 9.94 0.41 -11.76
N GLU A 41 10.75 0.02 -10.78
CA GLU A 41 10.93 -1.37 -10.36
C GLU A 41 9.65 -1.99 -9.81
N SER A 42 8.91 -1.23 -8.98
CA SER A 42 7.64 -1.67 -8.39
C SER A 42 6.41 -1.33 -9.24
N LEU A 43 6.57 -0.85 -10.48
CA LEU A 43 5.47 -0.33 -11.29
C LEU A 43 4.30 -1.30 -11.46
N GLN A 44 4.61 -2.60 -11.60
CA GLN A 44 3.60 -3.65 -11.79
C GLN A 44 2.69 -3.83 -10.59
N GLU A 45 3.11 -3.39 -9.39
CA GLU A 45 2.32 -3.41 -8.17
C GLU A 45 1.26 -2.30 -8.15
N PHE A 46 1.40 -1.28 -9.01
CA PHE A 46 0.57 -0.07 -8.95
C PHE A 46 -0.73 -0.19 -9.76
N ARG A 47 -1.81 0.23 -9.11
CA ARG A 47 -3.10 0.56 -9.72
C ARG A 47 -3.27 2.08 -9.76
N ILE A 48 -3.83 2.55 -10.87
CA ILE A 48 -4.09 3.96 -11.17
C ILE A 48 -5.59 4.19 -11.20
N ALA A 49 -6.04 5.23 -10.51
CA ALA A 49 -7.35 5.83 -10.72
C ALA A 49 -7.21 6.96 -11.75
N GLU A 50 -7.93 6.85 -12.86
CA GLU A 50 -7.91 7.80 -13.97
C GLU A 50 -9.31 8.41 -14.16
N SER A 51 -9.39 9.74 -14.17
CA SER A 51 -10.63 10.44 -14.49
C SER A 51 -10.99 10.28 -15.97
N ASP A 52 -12.25 10.52 -16.35
CA ASP A 52 -12.67 10.46 -17.75
C ASP A 52 -11.90 11.40 -18.69
N GLY A 53 -11.26 12.44 -18.15
CA GLY A 53 -10.37 13.34 -18.88
C GLY A 53 -8.96 12.79 -19.14
N GLY A 54 -8.65 11.57 -18.70
CA GLY A 54 -7.33 10.94 -18.81
C GLY A 54 -6.33 11.39 -17.75
N GLU A 55 -6.76 12.15 -16.74
CA GLU A 55 -5.89 12.58 -15.65
C GLU A 55 -5.76 11.47 -14.59
N VAL A 56 -4.53 11.18 -14.17
CA VAL A 56 -4.23 10.34 -13.02
C VAL A 56 -4.60 11.08 -11.73
N ILE A 57 -5.67 10.63 -11.07
CA ILE A 57 -6.26 11.25 -9.88
C ILE A 57 -6.02 10.46 -8.60
N GLY A 58 -5.45 9.25 -8.71
CA GLY A 58 -5.09 8.45 -7.55
C GLY A 58 -4.21 7.28 -7.94
N CYS A 59 -3.51 6.73 -6.95
CA CYS A 59 -2.73 5.53 -7.08
C CYS A 59 -2.73 4.73 -5.78
N GLY A 60 -2.48 3.44 -5.88
CA GLY A 60 -2.18 2.55 -4.77
C GLY A 60 -1.39 1.36 -5.27
N ALA A 61 -0.62 0.72 -4.41
CA ALA A 61 0.17 -0.45 -4.77
C ALA A 61 -0.08 -1.62 -3.83
N LEU A 62 -0.07 -2.84 -4.36
CA LEU A 62 -0.11 -4.09 -3.60
C LEU A 62 1.24 -4.79 -3.72
N HIS A 63 1.95 -4.94 -2.62
CA HIS A 63 3.22 -5.65 -2.60
C HIS A 63 3.11 -6.97 -1.84
N VAL A 64 3.28 -8.07 -2.56
CA VAL A 64 3.34 -9.41 -1.95
C VAL A 64 4.67 -9.58 -1.21
N MET A 65 4.59 -9.98 0.05
CA MET A 65 5.77 -10.16 0.91
C MET A 65 6.07 -11.64 1.18
N TRP A 66 5.04 -12.48 1.22
CA TRP A 66 5.15 -13.92 1.46
C TRP A 66 3.99 -14.66 0.78
N GLU A 67 3.96 -15.99 0.92
CA GLU A 67 2.92 -16.83 0.29
C GLU A 67 1.49 -16.41 0.68
N ASP A 68 1.30 -15.95 1.92
CA ASP A 68 -0.01 -15.64 2.50
C ASP A 68 -0.21 -14.14 2.79
N LEU A 69 0.83 -13.32 2.57
CA LEU A 69 0.91 -11.95 3.08
C LEU A 69 1.25 -10.91 2.01
N ALA A 70 0.46 -9.84 1.95
CA ALA A 70 0.76 -8.64 1.16
C ALA A 70 0.58 -7.34 1.95
N GLU A 71 1.12 -6.25 1.40
CA GLU A 71 1.05 -4.90 1.96
C GLU A 71 0.41 -3.94 0.96
N ILE A 72 -0.58 -3.17 1.39
CA ILE A 72 -1.04 -1.99 0.64
C ILE A 72 -0.08 -0.84 0.91
N ARG A 73 0.51 -0.30 -0.16
CA ARG A 73 1.52 0.76 -0.14
C ARG A 73 1.11 1.94 -1.01
N THR A 74 1.68 3.11 -0.71
CA THR A 74 1.65 4.29 -1.61
C THR A 74 0.24 4.65 -2.09
N LEU A 75 -0.75 4.55 -1.19
CA LEU A 75 -2.13 4.94 -1.46
C LEU A 75 -2.23 6.47 -1.40
N ALA A 76 -2.61 7.10 -2.50
CA ALA A 76 -2.74 8.54 -2.63
C ALA A 76 -3.88 8.90 -3.59
N ALA A 77 -4.57 10.02 -3.32
CA ALA A 77 -5.55 10.61 -4.21
C ALA A 77 -5.30 12.11 -4.31
N ALA A 78 -5.55 12.68 -5.49
CA ALA A 78 -5.48 14.10 -5.74
C ALA A 78 -6.42 14.85 -4.78
N ASP A 79 -5.98 15.99 -4.24
CA ASP A 79 -6.72 16.76 -3.24
C ASP A 79 -8.12 17.14 -3.71
N SER A 80 -8.26 17.51 -4.98
CA SER A 80 -9.53 17.84 -5.61
C SER A 80 -10.51 16.66 -5.68
N TRP A 81 -10.02 15.42 -5.53
CA TRP A 81 -10.77 14.17 -5.59
C TRP A 81 -10.91 13.45 -4.24
N ARG A 82 -10.32 13.98 -3.16
CA ARG A 82 -10.55 13.46 -1.81
C ARG A 82 -12.03 13.55 -1.44
N GLY A 83 -12.51 12.56 -0.68
CA GLY A 83 -13.93 12.46 -0.30
C GLY A 83 -14.89 12.01 -1.42
N ARG A 84 -14.37 11.67 -2.61
CA ARG A 84 -15.19 11.21 -3.76
C ARG A 84 -15.15 9.70 -4.01
N GLY A 85 -14.63 8.93 -3.06
CA GLY A 85 -14.57 7.47 -3.16
C GLY A 85 -13.34 6.87 -3.85
N VAL A 86 -12.42 7.70 -4.40
CA VAL A 86 -11.22 7.20 -5.11
C VAL A 86 -10.39 6.23 -4.27
N GLY A 87 -10.08 6.60 -3.03
CA GLY A 87 -9.32 5.73 -2.12
C GLY A 87 -10.06 4.43 -1.80
N HIS A 88 -11.39 4.48 -1.63
CA HIS A 88 -12.20 3.30 -1.34
C HIS A 88 -12.14 2.29 -2.49
N VAL A 89 -12.35 2.77 -3.71
CA VAL A 89 -12.33 1.94 -4.92
C VAL A 89 -10.93 1.36 -5.18
N LEU A 90 -9.86 2.13 -4.94
CA LEU A 90 -8.48 1.62 -5.02
C LEU A 90 -8.22 0.50 -4.00
N VAL A 91 -8.64 0.67 -2.73
CA VAL A 91 -8.41 -0.35 -1.70
C VAL A 91 -9.18 -1.63 -2.03
N GLU A 92 -10.43 -1.53 -2.46
CA GLU A 92 -11.25 -2.69 -2.83
C GLU A 92 -10.61 -3.49 -3.97
N ASP A 93 -10.16 -2.81 -5.02
CA ASP A 93 -9.49 -3.42 -6.17
C ASP A 93 -8.14 -4.07 -5.78
N LEU A 94 -7.33 -3.44 -4.92
CA LEU A 94 -6.10 -4.04 -4.41
C LEU A 94 -6.35 -5.27 -3.52
N LEU A 95 -7.46 -5.29 -2.76
CA LEU A 95 -7.84 -6.45 -1.96
C LEU A 95 -8.35 -7.60 -2.82
N GLU A 96 -9.06 -7.31 -3.92
CA GLU A 96 -9.44 -8.31 -4.92
C GLU A 96 -8.21 -8.90 -5.61
N GLU A 97 -7.24 -8.05 -5.98
CA GLU A 97 -5.96 -8.48 -6.54
C GLU A 97 -5.20 -9.40 -5.57
N ALA A 98 -5.16 -9.05 -4.28
CA ALA A 98 -4.55 -9.90 -3.26
C ALA A 98 -5.20 -11.28 -3.18
N ARG A 99 -6.54 -11.36 -3.22
CA ARG A 99 -7.26 -12.65 -3.26
C ARG A 99 -6.93 -13.45 -4.51
N ALA A 100 -6.88 -12.79 -5.67
CA ALA A 100 -6.56 -13.44 -6.94
C ALA A 100 -5.14 -14.03 -6.96
N LEU A 101 -4.21 -13.42 -6.23
CA LEU A 101 -2.84 -13.91 -6.05
C LEU A 101 -2.71 -15.05 -5.02
N GLY A 102 -3.78 -15.38 -4.28
CA GLY A 102 -3.77 -16.43 -3.25
C GLY A 102 -3.31 -15.97 -1.87
N VAL A 103 -3.12 -14.66 -1.67
CA VAL A 103 -2.80 -14.06 -0.37
C VAL A 103 -4.03 -14.19 0.54
N SER A 104 -3.83 -14.51 1.82
CA SER A 104 -4.93 -14.63 2.80
C SER A 104 -4.99 -13.47 3.79
N ARG A 105 -3.91 -12.67 3.90
CA ARG A 105 -3.80 -11.54 4.82
C ARG A 105 -3.16 -10.33 4.17
N VAL A 106 -3.71 -9.15 4.42
CA VAL A 106 -3.17 -7.88 3.91
C VAL A 106 -2.98 -6.92 5.07
N PHE A 107 -1.83 -6.28 5.15
CA PHE A 107 -1.57 -5.25 6.16
C PHE A 107 -1.25 -3.89 5.51
N CYS A 108 -1.31 -2.84 6.33
CA CYS A 108 -0.84 -1.52 5.95
C CYS A 108 -0.27 -0.78 7.16
N LEU A 109 0.50 0.28 6.87
CA LEU A 109 1.02 1.24 7.83
C LEU A 109 0.41 2.60 7.49
N THR A 110 -0.47 3.13 8.35
CA THR A 110 -1.34 4.26 8.00
C THR A 110 -1.65 5.19 9.16
N PHE A 111 -1.83 6.49 8.87
CA PHE A 111 -2.46 7.44 9.78
C PHE A 111 -3.99 7.46 9.63
N GLU A 112 -4.51 6.96 8.51
CA GLU A 112 -5.93 6.97 8.14
C GLU A 112 -6.66 5.74 8.69
N VAL A 113 -6.60 5.54 10.01
CA VAL A 113 -7.11 4.34 10.69
C VAL A 113 -8.59 4.10 10.41
N ASP A 114 -9.43 5.13 10.54
CA ASP A 114 -10.88 4.99 10.34
C ASP A 114 -11.26 4.74 8.88
N PHE A 115 -10.44 5.18 7.93
CA PHE A 115 -10.60 4.84 6.53
C PHE A 115 -10.37 3.33 6.32
N PHE A 116 -9.26 2.78 6.82
CA PHE A 116 -8.95 1.36 6.67
C PHE A 116 -9.89 0.45 7.47
N LYS A 117 -10.40 0.89 8.64
CA LYS A 117 -11.45 0.16 9.39
C LYS A 117 -12.71 -0.06 8.56
N ARG A 118 -13.12 0.90 7.72
CA ARG A 118 -14.27 0.73 6.82
C ARG A 118 -14.08 -0.38 5.79
N HIS A 119 -12.83 -0.72 5.48
CA HIS A 119 -12.49 -1.87 4.63
C HIS A 119 -12.26 -3.16 5.42
N GLY A 120 -12.53 -3.17 6.73
CA GLY A 120 -12.38 -4.34 7.59
C GLY A 120 -10.93 -4.63 7.99
N PHE A 121 -10.06 -3.62 8.00
CA PHE A 121 -8.77 -3.72 8.67
C PHE A 121 -8.94 -3.47 10.17
N GLU A 122 -8.17 -4.22 10.96
CA GLU A 122 -8.10 -4.11 12.41
C GLU A 122 -6.71 -3.63 12.83
N VAL A 123 -6.62 -2.92 13.95
CA VAL A 123 -5.32 -2.53 14.52
C VAL A 123 -4.65 -3.78 15.09
N MET A 124 -3.40 -4.03 14.71
CA MET A 124 -2.66 -5.16 15.26
C MET A 124 -2.39 -4.97 16.76
N ALA A 125 -2.54 -6.03 17.56
CA ALA A 125 -2.29 -5.95 19.00
C ALA A 125 -0.83 -5.56 19.32
N ASP A 126 0.11 -6.03 18.50
CA ASP A 126 1.52 -5.67 18.58
C ASP A 126 1.87 -4.63 17.51
N GLN A 127 2.28 -3.45 17.97
CA GLN A 127 2.72 -2.34 17.14
C GLN A 127 4.25 -2.18 17.14
N SER A 128 4.98 -3.06 17.85
CA SER A 128 6.43 -3.00 17.89
C SER A 128 7.03 -3.20 16.51
N ALA A 129 8.08 -2.44 16.22
CA ALA A 129 8.89 -2.62 15.04
C ALA A 129 10.17 -3.35 15.44
N VAL A 130 10.65 -4.23 14.56
CA VAL A 130 11.99 -4.81 14.69
C VAL A 130 12.99 -3.90 14.00
N ASP A 131 14.22 -3.87 14.50
CA ASP A 131 15.32 -3.13 13.90
C ASP A 131 15.45 -3.46 12.39
N PRO A 132 15.66 -2.46 11.49
CA PRO A 132 15.72 -2.70 10.05
C PRO A 132 16.80 -3.70 9.60
N GLN A 133 17.91 -3.78 10.32
CA GLN A 133 18.98 -4.71 10.01
C GLN A 133 18.57 -6.14 10.37
N VAL A 134 17.96 -6.32 11.55
CA VAL A 134 17.36 -7.60 11.96
C VAL A 134 16.26 -7.99 10.97
N TYR A 135 15.37 -7.07 10.59
CA TYR A 135 14.34 -7.33 9.57
C TYR A 135 14.94 -7.79 8.23
N SER A 136 16.04 -7.17 7.79
CA SER A 136 16.74 -7.56 6.56
C SER A 136 17.41 -8.93 6.66
N GLU A 137 17.94 -9.28 7.82
CA GLU A 137 18.48 -10.61 8.11
C GLU A 137 17.36 -11.66 8.11
N LEU A 138 16.20 -11.33 8.67
CA LEU A 138 15.02 -12.19 8.68
C LEU A 138 14.52 -12.51 7.26
N LEU A 139 14.45 -11.50 6.37
CA LEU A 139 14.08 -11.69 4.96
C LEU A 139 15.04 -12.61 4.19
N ARG A 140 16.28 -12.77 4.67
CA ARG A 140 17.30 -13.61 4.03
C ARG A 140 17.32 -15.02 4.60
N SER A 141 16.66 -15.27 5.73
CA SER A 141 16.59 -16.60 6.34
C SER A 141 15.65 -17.50 5.52
N HIS A 142 16.17 -18.61 4.99
CA HIS A 142 15.41 -19.58 4.17
C HIS A 142 14.78 -20.70 4.99
N ASP A 143 14.82 -20.61 6.31
CA ASP A 143 14.28 -21.63 7.19
C ASP A 143 12.75 -21.46 7.20
N GLU A 144 12.01 -22.42 6.62
CA GLU A 144 10.54 -22.42 6.59
C GLU A 144 9.96 -22.17 7.99
N GLY A 145 10.59 -22.72 9.03
CA GLY A 145 10.19 -22.51 10.42
C GLY A 145 10.41 -21.07 10.93
N VAL A 146 11.33 -20.30 10.35
CA VAL A 146 11.55 -18.88 10.69
C VAL A 146 10.49 -18.00 10.03
N ALA A 147 10.09 -18.27 8.80
CA ALA A 147 8.97 -17.58 8.15
C ALA A 147 7.62 -17.92 8.82
N GLU A 148 7.42 -19.19 9.22
CA GLU A 148 6.22 -19.62 9.96
C GLU A 148 6.15 -19.00 11.38
N PHE A 149 7.29 -18.79 12.04
CA PHE A 149 7.35 -18.11 13.35
C PHE A 149 7.28 -16.58 13.27
N LEU A 150 7.60 -15.99 12.11
CA LEU A 150 7.68 -14.55 11.94
C LEU A 150 6.45 -14.04 11.21
N ASP A 151 5.55 -13.45 11.98
CA ASP A 151 4.53 -12.56 11.43
C ASP A 151 5.23 -11.35 10.78
N LEU A 152 5.56 -11.45 9.48
CA LEU A 152 6.28 -10.43 8.70
C LEU A 152 5.57 -9.08 8.75
N ALA A 153 4.24 -9.10 8.85
CA ALA A 153 3.42 -7.93 9.08
C ALA A 153 3.82 -7.22 10.37
N ARG A 154 4.06 -7.93 11.48
CA ARG A 154 4.48 -7.37 12.77
C ARG A 154 5.88 -6.77 12.69
N VAL A 155 6.84 -7.48 12.11
CA VAL A 155 8.26 -7.13 12.23
C VAL A 155 8.73 -6.04 11.26
N LYS A 156 7.95 -5.72 10.22
CA LYS A 156 8.32 -4.67 9.25
C LYS A 156 8.56 -3.32 9.95
N PRO A 157 9.67 -2.61 9.68
CA PRO A 157 9.92 -1.29 10.27
C PRO A 157 8.79 -0.29 10.06
N ASN A 158 8.44 0.46 11.11
CA ASN A 158 7.45 1.53 11.07
C ASN A 158 8.14 2.89 11.17
N THR A 159 8.71 3.34 10.04
CA THR A 159 9.56 4.54 9.98
C THR A 159 8.83 5.85 10.29
N LEU A 160 7.52 5.91 10.03
CA LEU A 160 6.71 7.10 10.25
C LEU A 160 6.00 7.09 11.61
N GLY A 161 6.07 5.99 12.36
CA GLY A 161 5.38 5.85 13.65
C GLY A 161 3.85 5.87 13.51
N ASN A 162 3.33 5.43 12.37
CA ASN A 162 1.89 5.38 12.11
C ASN A 162 1.28 4.05 12.59
N THR A 163 0.00 3.80 12.34
CA THR A 163 -0.66 2.60 12.89
C THR A 163 -0.49 1.41 11.95
N ARG A 164 -0.06 0.28 12.50
CA ARG A 164 -0.07 -1.01 11.82
C ARG A 164 -1.44 -1.64 11.90
N MET A 165 -2.02 -1.94 10.74
CA MET A 165 -3.33 -2.56 10.63
C MET A 165 -3.27 -3.78 9.71
N ILE A 166 -4.12 -4.79 9.97
CA ILE A 166 -4.19 -6.03 9.20
C ILE A 166 -5.64 -6.41 8.91
N LYS A 167 -5.86 -7.09 7.79
CA LYS A 167 -7.13 -7.66 7.36
C LYS A 167 -6.92 -9.10 6.92
N GLN A 168 -7.79 -9.99 7.37
CA GLN A 168 -7.96 -11.33 6.80
C GLN A 168 -8.90 -11.23 5.58
N LEU A 169 -8.55 -11.89 4.47
CA LEU A 169 -9.24 -11.75 3.18
C LEU A 169 -10.44 -12.67 2.97
#